data_AF-A0A699SXA8-F1
#
_entry.id   AF-A0A699SXA8-F1
#
_cell.length_a   1.000
_cell.length_b   1.000
_cell.length_c   1.000
_cell.angle_alpha   90.00
_cell.angle_beta   90.00
_cell.angle_gamma   90.00
#
_symmetry.space_group_name_H-M   'P 1'
#
loop_
_entity.id
_entity.type
_entity.pdbx_description
1 polymer ?
#
loop_
_entity_poly.entity_id
_entity_poly.type
_entity_poly.pdbx_seq_one_letter_code
_entity_poly.pdbx_strand_id
1 'polypeptide(L)'
;LVQDGIAAAIRDERERVRREATRAEGPARDSVTAPIAQECSFARFMKCGPTQFHGTEGAVGLVRWFEKMENTFEISECADVRKVKFATATLHGRALTWWNSQVATLERFNELALLCLDAVPNEKKKVELYIKGLPEIIKGETTSSRPVTLNEAMPMAHALIEQKIQSRNERIAEGLKRK
;
A
#
# COMPACT_ATOMS: atom_id res chain seq x y z
N LEU A 1 -27.09 -0.71 -9.98
CA LEU A 1 -26.42 -1.24 -11.19
C LEU A 1 -24.92 -0.97 -11.20
N VAL A 2 -24.43 0.28 -11.14
CA VAL A 2 -22.96 0.56 -11.15
C VAL A 2 -22.25 0.13 -9.86
N GLN A 3 -22.87 0.29 -8.69
CA GLN A 3 -22.26 -0.09 -7.41
C GLN A 3 -22.17 -1.62 -7.20
N ASP A 4 -23.09 -2.39 -7.76
CA ASP A 4 -23.04 -3.86 -7.71
C ASP A 4 -21.91 -4.43 -8.58
N GLY A 5 -21.60 -3.77 -9.70
CA GLY A 5 -20.51 -4.17 -10.59
C GLY A 5 -19.14 -4.02 -9.94
N ILE A 6 -18.92 -2.94 -9.18
CA ILE A 6 -17.67 -2.69 -8.46
C ILE A 6 -17.51 -3.69 -7.31
N ALA A 7 -18.58 -3.91 -6.53
CA ALA A 7 -18.55 -4.90 -5.45
C ALA A 7 -18.33 -6.33 -5.97
N ALA A 8 -18.87 -6.66 -7.15
CA ALA A 8 -18.62 -7.93 -7.83
C ALA A 8 -17.18 -8.05 -8.33
N ALA A 9 -16.63 -7.00 -8.95
CA ALA A 9 -15.25 -6.99 -9.43
C ALA A 9 -14.24 -7.14 -8.28
N ILE A 10 -14.49 -6.51 -7.13
CA ILE A 10 -13.64 -6.65 -5.93
C ILE A 10 -13.70 -8.08 -5.37
N ARG A 11 -14.89 -8.71 -5.34
CA ARG A 11 -15.02 -10.11 -4.91
C ARG A 11 -14.33 -11.06 -5.88
N ASP A 12 -14.44 -10.81 -7.18
CA ASP A 12 -13.87 -11.64 -8.22
C ASP A 12 -12.33 -11.55 -8.23
N GLU A 13 -11.79 -10.35 -8.05
CA GLU A 13 -10.36 -10.12 -7.85
C GLU A 13 -9.86 -10.84 -6.58
N ARG A 14 -10.63 -10.79 -5.49
CA ARG A 14 -10.31 -11.49 -4.23
C ARG A 14 -10.26 -13.01 -4.42
N GLU A 15 -11.19 -13.57 -5.19
CA GLU A 15 -11.21 -15.00 -5.51
C GLU A 15 -10.12 -15.38 -6.53
N ARG A 16 -9.80 -14.51 -7.48
CA ARG A 16 -8.68 -14.71 -8.42
C ARG A 16 -7.35 -14.79 -7.68
N VAL A 17 -7.08 -13.82 -6.80
CA VAL A 17 -5.88 -13.80 -5.94
C VAL A 17 -5.84 -15.03 -5.02
N ARG A 18 -7.00 -15.50 -4.53
CA ARG A 18 -7.10 -16.72 -3.72
C ARG A 18 -6.77 -17.98 -4.52
N ARG A 19 -7.23 -18.09 -5.77
CA ARG A 19 -6.99 -19.23 -6.67
C ARG A 19 -5.56 -19.29 -7.20
N GLU A 20 -4.96 -18.14 -7.48
CA GLU A 20 -3.54 -18.05 -7.87
C GLU A 20 -2.62 -18.54 -6.75
N ALA A 21 -2.98 -18.28 -5.48
CA ALA A 21 -2.26 -18.79 -4.31
C ALA A 21 -2.33 -20.33 -4.18
N THR A 22 -3.40 -20.97 -4.64
CA THR A 22 -3.52 -22.45 -4.64
C THR A 22 -2.78 -23.14 -5.80
N ARG A 23 -2.36 -22.40 -6.84
CA ARG A 23 -1.68 -22.97 -8.02
C ARG A 23 -0.14 -22.99 -7.91
N ALA A 24 0.42 -22.39 -6.87
CA ALA A 24 1.87 -22.26 -6.67
C ALA A 24 2.55 -23.54 -6.12
N GLU A 25 1.81 -24.63 -5.88
CA GLU A 25 2.39 -25.94 -5.55
C GLU A 25 2.29 -26.90 -6.76
N GLY A 26 3.26 -26.77 -7.69
CA GLY A 26 3.65 -27.84 -8.61
C GLY A 26 4.94 -28.51 -8.10
N PRO A 27 5.15 -29.82 -8.35
CA PRO A 27 6.07 -30.62 -7.56
C PRO A 27 7.55 -30.30 -7.83
N ALA A 28 8.31 -30.42 -6.74
CA ALA A 28 9.72 -30.08 -6.59
C ALA A 28 10.63 -30.63 -7.71
N ARG A 29 11.51 -29.76 -8.21
CA ARG A 29 12.80 -30.17 -8.77
C ARG A 29 13.91 -29.35 -8.14
N ASP A 30 14.83 -30.08 -7.54
CA ASP A 30 15.99 -29.60 -6.82
C ASP A 30 16.89 -28.73 -7.69
N SER A 31 17.24 -27.55 -7.20
CA SER A 31 18.55 -26.95 -7.48
C SER A 31 18.91 -25.96 -6.36
N VAL A 32 20.04 -26.25 -5.73
CA VAL A 32 20.66 -25.49 -4.65
C VAL A 32 20.95 -24.07 -5.15
N THR A 33 20.26 -23.08 -4.58
CA THR A 33 20.63 -21.66 -4.68
C THR A 33 20.57 -21.06 -3.28
N ALA A 34 21.58 -20.25 -2.94
CA ALA A 34 21.70 -19.54 -1.66
C ALA A 34 20.37 -18.87 -1.24
N PRO A 35 20.09 -18.74 0.07
CA PRO A 35 18.78 -18.29 0.52
C PRO A 35 18.58 -16.84 0.10
N ILE A 36 17.82 -16.65 -0.98
CA ILE A 36 17.09 -15.41 -1.22
C ILE A 36 16.28 -15.21 0.05
N ALA A 37 16.57 -14.13 0.79
CA ALA A 37 15.82 -13.78 1.99
C ALA A 37 14.34 -13.92 1.67
N GLN A 38 13.70 -14.91 2.29
CA GLN A 38 12.39 -15.39 1.85
C GLN A 38 11.38 -14.31 2.16
N GLU A 39 11.05 -13.50 1.15
CA GLU A 39 10.12 -12.40 1.27
C GLU A 39 8.83 -12.84 1.98
N CYS A 40 8.38 -12.08 2.98
CA CYS A 40 7.12 -12.34 3.68
C CYS A 40 5.97 -12.49 2.68
N SER A 41 5.53 -13.74 2.50
CA SER A 41 4.38 -14.05 1.69
C SER A 41 3.10 -13.87 2.50
N PHE A 42 2.00 -13.59 1.81
CA PHE A 42 0.69 -13.52 2.46
C PHE A 42 0.35 -14.83 3.18
N ALA A 43 0.78 -15.98 2.64
CA ALA A 43 0.58 -17.28 3.27
C ALA A 43 1.36 -17.41 4.60
N ARG A 44 2.62 -16.94 4.65
CA ARG A 44 3.41 -16.89 5.90
C ARG A 44 2.72 -15.98 6.92
N PHE A 45 2.29 -14.79 6.49
CA PHE A 45 1.54 -13.86 7.33
C PHE A 45 0.27 -14.51 7.91
N MET A 46 -0.54 -15.17 7.09
CA MET A 46 -1.77 -15.84 7.56
C MET A 46 -1.49 -17.04 8.48
N LYS A 47 -0.39 -17.77 8.26
CA LYS A 47 0.06 -18.85 9.16
C LYS A 47 0.42 -18.33 10.56
N CYS A 48 0.87 -17.09 10.68
CA CYS A 48 1.14 -16.44 11.98
C CYS A 48 -0.13 -16.05 12.76
N GLY A 49 -1.32 -16.31 12.22
CA GLY A 49 -2.59 -16.10 12.93
C GLY A 49 -2.89 -14.62 13.25
N PRO A 50 -2.89 -13.73 12.24
CA PRO A 50 -3.15 -12.31 12.45
C PRO A 50 -4.55 -12.11 13.05
N THR A 51 -4.69 -11.09 13.89
CA THR A 51 -5.97 -10.82 14.55
C THR A 51 -6.91 -10.07 13.63
N GLN A 52 -8.16 -10.48 13.62
CA GLN A 52 -9.21 -9.81 12.87
C GLN A 52 -9.74 -8.60 13.64
N PHE A 53 -10.15 -7.55 12.93
CA PHE A 53 -10.78 -6.37 13.53
C PHE A 53 -12.12 -6.09 12.85
N HIS A 54 -13.19 -6.05 13.63
CA HIS A 54 -14.57 -5.91 13.12
C HIS A 54 -15.07 -4.47 13.16
N GLY A 55 -14.42 -3.60 13.94
CA GLY A 55 -14.86 -2.22 14.17
C GLY A 55 -15.97 -2.11 15.23
N THR A 56 -16.10 -3.12 16.09
CA THR A 56 -17.02 -3.16 17.24
C THR A 56 -16.30 -3.08 18.57
N GLU A 57 -14.99 -3.32 18.57
CA GLU A 57 -14.13 -3.50 19.74
C GLU A 57 -13.70 -2.17 20.39
N GLY A 58 -14.05 -1.02 19.78
CA GLY A 58 -13.74 0.31 20.28
C GLY A 58 -12.25 0.69 20.22
N ALA A 59 -11.89 1.80 20.86
CA ALA A 59 -10.51 2.34 20.81
C ALA A 59 -9.49 1.37 21.44
N VAL A 60 -9.83 0.75 22.58
CA VAL A 60 -8.95 -0.24 23.23
C VAL A 60 -8.75 -1.47 22.35
N GLY A 61 -9.81 -1.94 21.68
CA GLY A 61 -9.72 -3.04 20.73
C GLY A 61 -8.85 -2.70 19.52
N LEU A 62 -8.94 -1.46 19.02
CA LEU A 62 -8.11 -0.96 17.93
C LEU A 62 -6.62 -0.94 18.31
N VAL A 63 -6.26 -0.42 19.49
CA VAL A 63 -4.86 -0.39 19.97
C VAL A 63 -4.31 -1.81 20.08
N ARG A 64 -5.06 -2.72 20.72
CA ARG A 64 -4.64 -4.13 20.85
C ARG A 64 -4.48 -4.82 19.50
N TRP A 65 -5.33 -4.49 18.54
CA TRP A 65 -5.20 -5.00 17.18
C TRP A 65 -3.91 -4.51 16.52
N PHE A 66 -3.57 -3.22 16.64
CA PHE A 66 -2.30 -2.68 16.14
C PHE A 66 -1.09 -3.37 16.77
N GLU A 67 -1.03 -3.45 18.09
CA GLU A 67 0.07 -4.11 18.81
C GLU A 67 0.27 -5.55 18.35
N LYS A 68 -0.83 -6.31 18.22
CA LYS A 68 -0.75 -7.71 17.77
C LYS A 68 -0.38 -7.83 16.30
N MET A 69 -0.83 -6.90 15.46
CA MET A 69 -0.46 -6.84 14.04
C MET A 69 1.02 -6.53 13.86
N GLU A 70 1.59 -5.62 14.64
CA GLU A 70 3.04 -5.32 14.62
C GLU A 70 3.87 -6.58 14.95
N ASN A 71 3.50 -7.31 16.01
CA ASN A 71 4.13 -8.58 16.36
C ASN A 71 3.98 -9.62 15.24
N THR A 72 2.80 -9.72 14.61
CA THR A 72 2.61 -10.63 13.46
C THR A 72 3.49 -10.24 12.27
N PHE A 73 3.67 -8.94 12.00
CA PHE A 73 4.56 -8.49 10.93
C PHE A 73 6.03 -8.76 11.22
N GLU A 74 6.46 -8.65 12.47
CA GLU A 74 7.80 -8.99 12.91
C GLU A 74 8.09 -10.48 12.72
N ILE A 75 7.22 -11.35 13.23
CA ILE A 75 7.37 -12.82 13.10
C ILE A 75 7.34 -13.27 11.63
N SER A 76 6.52 -12.61 10.82
CA SER A 76 6.39 -12.94 9.39
C SER A 76 7.49 -12.32 8.52
N GLU A 77 8.33 -11.42 9.08
CA GLU A 77 9.40 -10.67 8.39
C GLU A 77 8.87 -9.80 7.23
N CYS A 78 7.75 -9.13 7.48
CA CYS A 78 7.02 -8.38 6.47
C CYS A 78 7.59 -6.98 6.22
N ALA A 79 8.04 -6.75 4.98
CA ALA A 79 8.46 -5.42 4.51
C ALA A 79 7.31 -4.41 4.58
N ASP A 80 7.64 -3.15 4.89
CA ASP A 80 6.66 -2.08 5.13
C ASP A 80 5.66 -1.88 3.98
N VAL A 81 6.13 -2.01 2.73
CA VAL A 81 5.30 -1.88 1.51
C VAL A 81 4.12 -2.88 1.47
N ARG A 82 4.23 -4.03 2.17
CA ARG A 82 3.19 -5.06 2.22
C ARG A 82 2.32 -5.00 3.47
N LYS A 83 2.75 -4.30 4.53
CA LYS A 83 2.06 -4.29 5.84
C LYS A 83 0.62 -3.80 5.70
N VAL A 84 0.38 -2.67 5.02
CA VAL A 84 -0.98 -2.14 4.84
C VAL A 84 -1.85 -3.14 4.08
N LYS A 85 -1.36 -3.67 2.94
CA LYS A 85 -2.09 -4.65 2.13
C LYS A 85 -2.47 -5.89 2.95
N PHE A 86 -1.56 -6.41 3.77
CA PHE A 86 -1.83 -7.60 4.59
C PHE A 86 -2.72 -7.30 5.79
N ALA A 87 -2.52 -6.17 6.48
CA ALA A 87 -3.39 -5.72 7.57
C ALA A 87 -4.83 -5.54 7.10
N THR A 88 -5.05 -4.97 5.92
CA THR A 88 -6.40 -4.76 5.39
C THR A 88 -7.16 -6.07 5.14
N ALA A 89 -6.44 -7.18 4.93
CA ALA A 89 -7.04 -8.50 4.78
C ALA A 89 -7.63 -9.05 6.09
N THR A 90 -7.28 -8.47 7.24
CA THR A 90 -7.78 -8.87 8.57
C THR A 90 -8.96 -8.01 9.03
N LEU A 91 -9.29 -6.95 8.29
CA LEU A 91 -10.46 -6.11 8.54
C LEU A 91 -11.73 -6.85 8.12
N HIS A 92 -12.74 -6.82 9.00
CA HIS A 92 -14.04 -7.44 8.81
C HIS A 92 -15.16 -6.47 9.21
N GLY A 93 -16.41 -6.83 8.89
CA GLY A 93 -17.58 -6.08 9.31
C GLY A 93 -17.48 -4.59 9.02
N ARG A 94 -17.71 -3.76 10.05
CA ARG A 94 -17.72 -2.29 9.92
C ARG A 94 -16.36 -1.72 9.57
N ALA A 95 -15.27 -2.31 10.07
CA ALA A 95 -13.93 -1.86 9.76
C ALA A 95 -13.60 -2.02 8.27
N LEU A 96 -13.99 -3.16 7.68
CA LEU A 96 -13.83 -3.39 6.25
C LEU A 96 -14.69 -2.44 5.41
N THR A 97 -15.96 -2.25 5.78
CA THR A 97 -16.84 -1.29 5.10
C THR A 97 -16.27 0.12 5.13
N TRP A 98 -15.77 0.57 6.28
CA TRP A 98 -15.11 1.86 6.42
C TRP A 98 -13.87 1.97 5.54
N TRP A 99 -12.98 0.97 5.56
CA TRP A 99 -11.77 0.97 4.73
C TRP A 99 -12.09 1.08 3.24
N ASN A 100 -13.05 0.29 2.75
CA ASN A 100 -13.47 0.36 1.35
C ASN A 100 -14.04 1.73 0.98
N SER A 101 -14.78 2.37 1.89
CA SER A 101 -15.26 3.74 1.69
C SER A 101 -14.10 4.74 1.61
N GLN A 102 -13.04 4.57 2.40
CA GLN A 102 -11.85 5.43 2.33
C GLN A 102 -11.11 5.27 1.01
N VAL A 103 -10.90 4.03 0.56
CA VAL A 103 -10.27 3.73 -0.73
C VAL A 103 -11.07 4.35 -1.88
N ALA A 104 -12.39 4.13 -1.93
CA ALA A 104 -13.24 4.71 -2.97
C ALA A 104 -13.25 6.25 -2.95
N THR A 105 -13.20 6.86 -1.76
CA THR A 105 -13.11 8.32 -1.63
C THR A 105 -11.78 8.85 -2.17
N LEU A 106 -10.68 8.16 -1.87
CA LEU A 106 -9.35 8.53 -2.36
C LEU A 106 -9.24 8.36 -3.88
N GLU A 107 -9.74 7.26 -4.44
CA GLU A 107 -9.81 7.04 -5.89
C GLU A 107 -10.61 8.15 -6.57
N ARG A 108 -11.79 8.47 -6.03
CA ARG A 108 -12.63 9.55 -6.56
C ARG A 108 -11.95 10.92 -6.48
N PHE A 109 -11.27 11.20 -5.37
CA PHE A 109 -10.49 12.43 -5.23
C PHE A 109 -9.40 12.51 -6.29
N ASN A 110 -8.66 11.42 -6.52
CA ASN A 110 -7.61 11.36 -7.54
C ASN A 110 -8.18 11.53 -8.96
N GLU A 111 -9.30 10.89 -9.29
CA GLU A 111 -9.99 11.10 -10.58
C GLU A 111 -10.39 12.57 -10.78
N LEU A 112 -11.01 13.18 -9.77
CA LEU A 112 -11.45 14.57 -9.84
C LEU A 112 -10.25 15.52 -9.94
N ALA A 113 -9.18 15.24 -9.20
CA ALA A 113 -7.94 16.02 -9.30
C ALA A 113 -7.38 15.97 -10.73
N LEU A 114 -7.34 14.79 -11.36
CA LEU A 114 -6.90 14.64 -12.74
C LEU A 114 -7.81 15.39 -13.73
N LEU A 115 -9.14 15.31 -13.58
CA LEU A 115 -10.08 16.06 -14.41
C LEU A 115 -9.91 17.58 -14.27
N CYS A 116 -9.70 18.08 -13.04
CA CYS A 116 -9.39 19.49 -12.80
C CYS A 116 -8.07 19.91 -13.45
N LEU A 117 -7.07 19.02 -13.47
CA LEU A 117 -5.80 19.24 -14.15
C LEU A 117 -5.96 19.22 -15.68
N ASP A 118 -6.82 18.38 -16.25
CA ASP A 118 -7.10 18.36 -17.69
C ASP A 118 -7.83 19.60 -18.19
N ALA A 119 -8.63 20.22 -17.34
CA ALA A 119 -9.22 21.53 -17.61
C ALA A 119 -8.18 22.67 -17.67
N VAL A 120 -6.91 22.43 -17.27
CA VAL A 120 -5.82 23.40 -17.42
C VAL A 120 -5.20 23.24 -18.81
N PRO A 121 -5.40 24.19 -19.75
CA PRO A 121 -4.99 24.01 -21.15
C PRO A 121 -3.46 24.07 -21.37
N ASN A 122 -2.68 24.41 -20.35
CA ASN A 122 -1.25 24.63 -20.47
C ASN A 122 -0.46 23.62 -19.63
N GLU A 123 0.35 22.80 -20.29
CA GLU A 123 1.14 21.73 -19.66
C GLU A 123 2.09 22.25 -18.59
N LYS A 124 2.75 23.39 -18.84
CA LYS A 124 3.63 24.03 -17.84
C LYS A 124 2.86 24.40 -16.57
N LYS A 125 1.65 24.96 -16.71
CA LYS A 125 0.79 25.28 -15.56
C LYS A 125 0.29 24.01 -14.85
N LYS A 126 0.03 22.92 -15.56
CA LYS A 126 -0.32 21.62 -14.95
C LYS A 126 0.80 21.12 -14.04
N VAL A 127 2.04 21.13 -14.55
CA VAL A 127 3.22 20.72 -13.79
C VAL A 127 3.43 21.62 -12.56
N GLU A 128 3.32 22.94 -12.72
CA GLU A 128 3.44 23.88 -11.60
C GLU A 128 2.40 23.64 -10.49
N LEU A 129 1.12 23.43 -10.86
CA LEU A 129 0.05 23.15 -9.90
C LEU A 129 0.24 21.79 -9.22
N TYR A 130 0.66 20.78 -9.96
CA TYR A 130 0.99 19.47 -9.42
C TYR A 130 2.10 19.56 -8.39
N ILE A 131 3.24 20.17 -8.73
CA ILE A 131 4.39 20.38 -7.82
C ILE A 131 3.96 21.19 -6.59
N LYS A 132 3.12 22.21 -6.78
CA LYS A 132 2.61 23.03 -5.67
C LYS A 132 1.83 22.21 -4.64
N GLY A 133 1.09 21.20 -5.08
CA GLY A 133 0.30 20.30 -4.24
C GLY A 133 1.08 19.14 -3.61
N LEU A 134 2.35 18.93 -3.98
CA LEU A 134 3.16 17.85 -3.40
C LEU A 134 3.53 18.13 -1.93
N PRO A 135 3.73 17.08 -1.12
CA PRO A 135 4.33 17.22 0.21
C PRO A 135 5.68 17.94 0.15
N GLU A 136 5.92 18.87 1.07
CA GLU A 136 7.15 19.70 1.12
C GLU A 136 8.44 18.85 1.12
N ILE A 137 8.38 17.64 1.67
CA ILE A 137 9.50 16.70 1.75
C ILE A 137 10.07 16.25 0.39
N ILE A 138 9.26 16.25 -0.68
CA ILE A 138 9.67 15.82 -2.03
C ILE A 138 9.60 16.97 -3.05
N LYS A 139 8.90 18.05 -2.71
CA LYS A 139 8.61 19.17 -3.60
C LYS A 139 9.86 19.83 -4.17
N GLY A 140 10.89 20.02 -3.35
CA GLY A 140 12.18 20.59 -3.79
C GLY A 140 12.89 19.69 -4.80
N GLU A 141 12.91 18.38 -4.55
CA GLU A 141 13.53 17.39 -5.44
C GLU A 141 12.78 17.27 -6.76
N THR A 142 11.44 17.22 -6.73
CA THR A 142 10.63 17.21 -7.96
C THR A 142 10.82 18.49 -8.78
N THR A 143 10.94 19.65 -8.13
CA THR A 143 11.24 20.93 -8.80
C THR A 143 12.62 20.91 -9.47
N SER A 144 13.62 20.35 -8.78
CA SER A 144 14.98 20.23 -9.31
C SER A 144 15.08 19.28 -10.50
N SER A 145 14.25 18.24 -10.55
CA SER A 145 14.19 17.29 -11.67
C SER A 145 13.58 17.88 -12.94
N ARG A 146 12.95 19.07 -12.87
CA ARG A 146 12.38 19.83 -14.00
C ARG A 146 11.53 18.97 -14.96
N PRO A 147 10.45 18.33 -14.48
CA PRO A 147 9.50 17.66 -15.36
C PRO A 147 8.97 18.61 -16.43
N VAL A 148 8.91 18.13 -17.67
CA VAL A 148 8.34 18.88 -18.79
C VAL A 148 6.84 18.65 -18.89
N THR A 149 6.39 17.45 -18.52
CA THR A 149 4.97 17.04 -18.58
C THR A 149 4.46 16.52 -17.24
N LEU A 150 3.14 16.56 -17.04
CA LEU A 150 2.51 16.00 -15.84
C LEU A 150 2.79 14.50 -15.70
N ASN A 151 2.75 13.78 -16.83
CA ASN A 151 3.02 12.34 -16.89
C ASN A 151 4.45 11.97 -16.52
N GLU A 152 5.40 12.91 -16.64
CA GLU A 152 6.76 12.75 -16.11
C GLU A 152 6.80 13.07 -14.61
N ALA A 153 6.12 14.15 -14.17
CA ALA A 153 6.13 14.59 -12.78
C ALA A 153 5.52 13.56 -11.82
N MET A 154 4.44 12.90 -12.22
CA MET A 154 3.71 11.91 -11.41
C MET A 154 4.56 10.71 -10.97
N PRO A 155 5.18 9.92 -11.88
CA PRO A 155 6.01 8.79 -11.49
C PRO A 155 7.27 9.24 -10.74
N MET A 156 7.82 10.42 -11.03
CA MET A 156 8.94 10.97 -10.26
C MET A 156 8.56 11.24 -8.79
N ALA A 157 7.44 11.90 -8.55
CA ALA A 157 6.95 12.16 -7.20
C ALA A 157 6.69 10.84 -6.44
N HIS A 158 6.10 9.84 -7.11
CA HIS A 158 5.89 8.53 -6.53
C HIS A 158 7.20 7.82 -6.14
N ALA A 159 8.19 7.83 -7.03
CA ALA A 159 9.51 7.25 -6.75
C ALA A 159 10.22 7.95 -5.58
N LEU A 160 10.12 9.29 -5.49
CA LEU A 160 10.68 10.06 -4.39
C LEU A 160 10.00 9.72 -3.05
N ILE A 161 8.68 9.55 -3.04
CA ILE A 161 7.96 9.12 -1.83
C ILE A 161 8.48 7.76 -1.36
N GLU A 162 8.58 6.79 -2.27
CA GLU A 162 9.07 5.44 -1.95
C GLU A 162 10.51 5.49 -1.41
N GLN A 163 11.37 6.28 -2.04
CA GLN A 163 12.75 6.48 -1.59
C GLN A 163 12.82 7.08 -0.17
N LYS A 164 11.99 8.07 0.14
CA LYS A 164 11.96 8.69 1.48
C LYS A 164 11.44 7.72 2.54
N ILE A 165 10.44 6.91 2.21
CA ILE A 165 9.92 5.85 3.09
C ILE A 165 11.04 4.84 3.38
N GLN A 166 11.69 4.31 2.33
CA GLN A 166 12.76 3.33 2.46
C GLN A 166 13.93 3.84 3.32
N SER A 167 14.40 5.07 3.07
CA SER A 167 15.46 5.70 3.86
C SER A 167 15.08 5.93 5.33
N ARG A 168 13.80 6.22 5.61
CA ARG A 168 13.33 6.34 7.00
C ARG A 168 13.34 4.98 7.70
N ASN A 169 12.91 3.93 7.02
CA ASN A 169 12.84 2.58 7.58
C ASN A 169 14.25 2.05 7.92
N GLU A 170 15.24 2.29 7.04
CA GLU A 170 16.64 1.93 7.28
C GLU A 170 17.21 2.61 8.54
N ARG A 171 16.96 3.91 8.72
CA ARG A 171 17.40 4.65 9.93
C ARG A 171 16.78 4.10 11.21
N ILE A 172 15.51 3.71 11.16
CA ILE A 172 14.82 3.09 12.30
C ILE A 172 15.45 1.73 12.62
N ALA A 173 15.68 0.90 11.59
CA ALA A 173 16.30 -0.42 11.74
C ALA A 173 17.73 -0.32 12.33
N GLU A 174 18.53 0.64 11.90
CA GLU A 174 19.87 0.87 12.48
C GLU A 174 19.82 1.37 13.92
N GLY A 175 18.86 2.22 14.26
CA GLY A 175 18.68 2.72 15.63
C GLY A 175 18.29 1.62 16.62
N LEU A 176 17.59 0.59 16.15
CA LEU A 176 17.25 -0.60 16.94
C LEU A 176 18.45 -1.55 17.12
N LYS A 177 19.36 -1.64 16.14
CA LYS A 177 20.58 -2.47 16.26
C LYS A 177 21.65 -1.91 17.20
N ARG A 178 21.60 -0.61 17.50
CA ARG A 178 22.57 0.08 18.38
C ARG A 178 22.11 0.17 19.84
N LYS A 179 20.93 -0.33 20.18
CA LYS A 179 20.40 -0.42 21.55
C LYS A 179 20.48 -1.87 22.03
#